data_AF-A0A2V8RNC8-F1
#
_entry.id   AF-A0A2V8RNC8-F1
#
_cell.length_a   1.000
_cell.length_b   1.000
_cell.length_c   1.000
_cell.angle_alpha   90.00
_cell.angle_beta   90.00
_cell.angle_gamma   90.00
#
_symmetry.space_group_name_H-M   'P 1'
#
loop_
_entity.id
_entity.type
_entity.pdbx_description
1 polymer ?
#
loop_
_entity_poly.entity_id
_entity_poly.type
_entity_poly.pdbx_seq_one_letter_code
_entity_poly.pdbx_strand_id
1 'polypeptide(L)'
;MRACLASARTDPHLQTALVHTRLVAGSTALYEQLTHARARARRKQATALVRAAWRARDERHLKHGAIIYLQEPNVKEGVGALRDLHAAFWAADARFGCRTLADLQVQGHITNAERARVERAYDFLLRVRVSLHWLAGRKTER
;
A
#
# COMPACT_ATOMS: atom_id res chain seq x y z
N MET A 1 -10.34 -1.84 -20.73
CA MET A 1 -9.14 -1.20 -20.11
C MET A 1 -9.28 0.30 -19.85
N ARG A 2 -9.70 1.13 -20.82
CA ARG A 2 -9.95 2.57 -20.61
C ARG A 2 -10.98 2.85 -19.50
N ALA A 3 -12.08 2.09 -19.47
CA ALA A 3 -13.10 2.20 -18.42
C ALA A 3 -12.55 1.94 -17.01
N CYS A 4 -11.75 0.87 -16.82
CA CYS A 4 -11.12 0.56 -15.53
C CYS A 4 -10.21 1.69 -15.04
N LEU A 5 -9.39 2.27 -15.92
CA LEU A 5 -8.54 3.41 -15.56
C LEU A 5 -9.34 4.70 -15.31
N ALA A 6 -10.49 4.87 -15.97
CA ALA A 6 -11.38 6.00 -15.72
C ALA A 6 -12.05 5.86 -14.35
N SER A 7 -12.58 4.68 -14.01
CA SER A 7 -13.15 4.38 -12.69
C SER A 7 -12.11 4.52 -11.58
N ALA A 8 -10.85 4.16 -11.84
CA ALA A 8 -9.78 4.32 -10.86
C ALA A 8 -9.39 5.78 -10.58
N ARG A 9 -9.89 6.75 -11.36
CA ARG A 9 -9.72 8.18 -11.03
C ARG A 9 -10.71 8.65 -9.99
N THR A 10 -11.87 7.99 -9.90
CA THR A 10 -12.97 8.37 -9.01
C THR A 10 -13.07 7.45 -7.79
N ASP A 11 -12.50 6.25 -7.86
CA ASP A 11 -12.48 5.28 -6.76
C ASP A 11 -11.05 5.07 -6.20
N PRO A 12 -10.76 5.58 -4.99
CA PRO A 12 -9.49 5.37 -4.29
C PRO A 12 -9.17 3.89 -4.01
N HIS A 13 -10.17 3.03 -3.80
CA HIS A 13 -9.94 1.60 -3.58
C HIS A 13 -9.44 0.92 -4.86
N LEU A 14 -10.05 1.25 -6.00
CA LEU A 14 -9.60 0.73 -7.28
C LEU A 14 -8.21 1.30 -7.66
N GLN A 15 -7.98 2.58 -7.37
CA GLN A 15 -6.70 3.23 -7.62
C GLN A 15 -5.54 2.53 -6.88
N THR A 16 -5.77 2.19 -5.62
CA THR A 16 -4.79 1.51 -4.77
C THR A 16 -4.63 0.04 -5.10
N ALA A 17 -5.73 -0.65 -5.44
CA ALA A 17 -5.67 -2.02 -5.96
C ALA A 17 -4.84 -2.10 -7.26
N LEU A 18 -4.97 -1.11 -8.14
CA LEU A 18 -4.16 -1.02 -9.36
C LEU A 18 -2.66 -0.88 -9.06
N VAL A 19 -2.26 -0.41 -7.87
CA VAL A 19 -0.84 -0.30 -7.48
C VAL A 19 -0.16 -1.66 -7.37
N HIS A 20 -0.85 -2.60 -6.72
CA HIS A 20 -0.33 -3.91 -6.35
C HIS A 20 -0.70 -5.03 -7.33
N THR A 21 -1.07 -4.69 -8.57
CA THR A 21 -1.44 -5.70 -9.57
C THR A 21 -0.27 -6.63 -9.88
N ARG A 22 -0.56 -7.92 -10.06
CA ARG A 22 0.39 -8.90 -10.60
C ARG A 22 -0.33 -9.78 -11.60
N LEU A 23 0.38 -10.23 -12.63
CA LEU A 23 -0.12 -11.26 -13.52
C LEU A 23 -0.05 -12.60 -12.77
N VAL A 24 -1.21 -13.18 -12.47
CA VAL A 24 -1.31 -14.53 -11.89
C VAL A 24 -1.54 -15.56 -12.99
N ALA A 25 -2.45 -15.24 -13.90
CA ALA A 25 -2.78 -16.03 -15.08
C ALA A 25 -3.42 -15.13 -16.15
N GLY A 26 -3.46 -15.60 -17.40
CA GLY A 26 -4.09 -14.90 -18.52
C GLY A 26 -3.09 -14.21 -19.45
N SER A 27 -3.58 -13.26 -20.25
CA SER A 27 -2.80 -12.62 -21.31
C SER A 27 -1.74 -11.65 -20.76
N THR A 28 -0.47 -11.96 -21.01
CA THR A 28 0.66 -11.07 -20.73
C THR A 28 0.53 -9.73 -21.46
N ALA A 29 0.13 -9.76 -22.74
CA ALA A 29 -0.04 -8.55 -23.55
C ALA A 29 -1.06 -7.59 -22.94
N LEU A 30 -2.21 -8.09 -22.45
CA LEU A 30 -3.21 -7.24 -21.79
C LEU A 30 -2.67 -6.65 -20.48
N TYR A 31 -1.92 -7.44 -19.72
CA TYR A 31 -1.30 -6.96 -18.48
C TYR A 31 -0.25 -5.88 -18.72
N GLU A 32 0.60 -6.04 -19.74
CA GLU A 32 1.57 -5.02 -20.15
C GLU A 32 0.89 -3.73 -20.62
N GLN A 33 -0.18 -3.85 -21.40
CA GLN A 33 -0.94 -2.68 -21.81
C GLN A 33 -1.54 -1.93 -20.61
N LEU A 34 -2.03 -2.66 -19.59
CA LEU A 34 -2.55 -2.08 -18.35
C LEU A 34 -1.44 -1.35 -17.57
N THR A 35 -0.28 -1.99 -17.39
CA THR A 35 0.84 -1.39 -16.64
C THR A 35 1.38 -0.14 -17.35
N HIS A 36 1.50 -0.15 -18.67
CA HIS A 36 1.90 1.02 -19.46
C HIS A 36 0.87 2.16 -19.39
N ALA A 37 -0.42 1.84 -19.49
CA ALA A 37 -1.47 2.85 -19.40
C ALA A 37 -1.54 3.48 -17.99
N ARG A 38 -1.37 2.66 -16.94
CA ARG A 38 -1.26 3.13 -15.55
C ARG A 38 -0.02 4.01 -15.35
N ALA A 39 1.15 3.60 -15.83
CA ALA A 39 2.38 4.38 -15.69
C ALA A 39 2.24 5.79 -16.30
N ARG A 40 1.56 5.90 -17.44
CA ARG A 40 1.21 7.20 -18.06
C ARG A 40 0.24 8.02 -17.21
N ALA A 41 -0.81 7.41 -16.68
CA ALA A 41 -1.78 8.08 -15.83
C ALA A 41 -1.14 8.62 -14.54
N ARG A 42 -0.30 7.80 -13.91
CA ARG A 42 0.44 8.13 -12.69
C ARG A 42 1.29 9.38 -12.86
N ARG A 43 2.10 9.48 -13.92
CA ARG A 43 2.98 10.65 -14.17
C ARG A 43 2.20 11.97 -14.19
N LYS A 44 0.94 11.96 -14.62
CA LYS A 44 0.07 13.15 -14.65
C LYS A 44 -0.56 13.49 -13.30
N GLN A 45 -0.60 12.54 -12.37
CA GLN A 45 -1.38 12.64 -11.12
C GLN A 45 -0.55 12.39 -9.86
N ALA A 46 0.78 12.29 -9.97
CA ALA A 46 1.68 11.90 -8.88
C ALA A 46 1.43 12.70 -7.58
N THR A 47 1.37 14.03 -7.67
CA THR A 47 1.13 14.89 -6.50
C THR A 47 -0.25 14.66 -5.88
N ALA A 48 -1.29 14.48 -6.71
CA ALA A 48 -2.64 14.24 -6.22
C ALA A 48 -2.74 12.88 -5.51
N LEU A 49 -2.09 11.85 -6.07
CA LEU A 49 -2.01 10.51 -5.49
C LEU A 49 -1.31 10.51 -4.13
N VAL A 50 -0.17 11.20 -4.01
CA VAL A 50 0.57 11.31 -2.74
C VAL A 50 -0.27 12.02 -1.68
N ARG A 51 -0.93 13.14 -2.05
CA ARG A 51 -1.83 13.86 -1.13
C ARG A 51 -3.01 13.01 -0.69
N ALA A 52 -3.60 12.24 -1.61
CA ALA A 52 -4.70 11.34 -1.28
C ALA A 52 -4.24 10.23 -0.32
N ALA A 53 -3.06 9.65 -0.52
CA ALA A 53 -2.48 8.65 0.36
C ALA A 53 -2.22 9.21 1.78
N TRP A 54 -1.74 10.44 1.90
CA TRP A 54 -1.54 11.10 3.19
C TRP A 54 -2.86 11.39 3.91
N ARG A 55 -3.85 11.97 3.22
CA ARG A 55 -5.18 12.21 3.80
C ARG A 55 -5.82 10.92 4.32
N ALA A 56 -5.77 9.84 3.53
CA ALA A 56 -6.30 8.55 3.95
C ALA A 56 -5.54 7.92 5.14
N ARG A 57 -4.27 8.25 5.33
CA ARG A 57 -3.50 7.89 6.53
C ARG A 57 -3.97 8.71 7.73
N ASP A 58 -4.03 10.03 7.59
CA ASP A 58 -4.40 10.94 8.68
C ASP A 58 -5.82 10.64 9.20
N GLU A 59 -6.78 10.41 8.29
CA GLU A 59 -8.14 10.00 8.65
C GLU A 59 -8.18 8.68 9.42
N ARG A 60 -7.33 7.70 9.05
CA ARG A 60 -7.21 6.44 9.79
C ARG A 60 -6.58 6.66 11.17
N HIS A 61 -5.55 7.49 11.26
CA HIS A 61 -4.87 7.81 12.51
C HIS A 61 -5.82 8.51 13.49
N LEU A 62 -6.68 9.40 13.01
CA LEU A 62 -7.75 9.98 13.84
C LEU A 62 -8.73 8.91 14.35
N LYS A 63 -9.12 7.95 13.51
CA LYS A 63 -10.07 6.88 13.89
C LYS A 63 -9.48 5.81 14.81
N HIS A 64 -8.19 5.49 14.67
CA HIS A 64 -7.57 4.33 15.34
C HIS A 64 -6.41 4.68 16.28
N GLY A 65 -5.89 5.90 16.23
CA GLY A 65 -4.73 6.38 17.00
C GLY A 65 -5.04 7.48 18.02
N ALA A 66 -6.18 8.18 17.90
CA ALA A 66 -6.56 9.26 18.83
C ALA A 66 -7.23 8.78 20.14
N ILE A 67 -7.33 7.47 20.35
CA ILE A 67 -7.99 6.90 21.54
C ILE A 67 -6.92 6.69 22.62
N ILE A 68 -6.93 7.58 23.62
CA ILE A 68 -6.01 7.58 24.77
C ILE A 68 -6.10 6.27 25.59
N TYR A 69 -7.19 5.51 25.40
CA TYR A 69 -7.48 4.21 26.03
C TYR A 69 -7.36 3.01 25.06
N LEU A 70 -6.38 3.01 24.16
CA LEU A 70 -6.15 1.85 23.30
C LEU A 70 -5.49 0.72 24.10
N GLN A 71 -6.31 -0.15 24.72
CA GLN A 71 -5.82 -1.30 25.50
C GLN A 71 -5.02 -2.29 24.63
N GLU A 72 -5.35 -2.41 23.34
CA GLU A 72 -4.67 -3.32 22.41
C GLU A 72 -4.42 -2.66 21.04
N PRO A 73 -3.20 -2.72 20.49
CA PRO A 73 -2.85 -2.11 19.21
C PRO A 73 -3.51 -2.81 18.03
N ASN A 74 -4.00 -2.04 17.05
CA ASN A 74 -4.53 -2.61 15.80
C ASN A 74 -3.42 -2.85 14.77
N VAL A 75 -3.10 -4.11 14.48
CA VAL A 75 -1.98 -4.50 13.59
C VAL A 75 -2.17 -4.13 12.12
N LYS A 76 -3.38 -3.73 11.73
CA LYS A 76 -3.71 -3.36 10.35
C LYS A 76 -3.90 -1.87 10.17
N GLU A 77 -4.76 -1.25 10.97
CA GLU A 77 -5.26 0.12 10.76
C GLU A 77 -4.63 1.15 11.74
N GLY A 78 -3.91 0.70 12.76
CA GLY A 78 -3.23 1.56 13.74
C GLY A 78 -2.05 2.37 13.18
N VAL A 79 -1.48 3.24 14.02
CA VAL A 79 -0.27 4.01 13.67
C VAL A 79 0.92 3.07 13.53
N GLY A 80 1.63 3.13 12.40
CA GLY A 80 2.76 2.23 12.10
C GLY A 80 2.35 0.81 11.69
N ALA A 81 1.06 0.55 11.52
CA ALA A 81 0.52 -0.75 11.12
C ALA A 81 0.65 -1.02 9.61
N LEU A 82 0.17 -2.19 9.15
CA LEU A 82 0.29 -2.62 7.74
C LEU A 82 -0.20 -1.58 6.73
N ARG A 83 -1.26 -0.84 7.07
CA ARG A 83 -1.82 0.18 6.17
C ARG A 83 -0.95 1.41 6.02
N ASP A 84 -0.13 1.75 7.00
CA ASP A 84 0.82 2.84 6.87
C ASP A 84 1.97 2.48 5.95
N LEU A 85 2.43 1.23 6.03
CA LEU A 85 3.39 0.67 5.08
C LEU A 85 2.80 0.68 3.65
N HIS A 86 1.55 0.27 3.47
CA HIS A 86 0.89 0.34 2.16
C HIS A 86 0.75 1.79 1.65
N ALA A 87 0.39 2.74 2.50
CA ALA A 87 0.32 4.16 2.11
C ALA A 87 1.69 4.70 1.68
N ALA A 88 2.77 4.30 2.36
CA ALA A 88 4.14 4.64 1.96
C ALA A 88 4.49 4.03 0.59
N PHE A 89 4.11 2.78 0.33
CA PHE A 89 4.28 2.16 -0.98
C PHE A 89 3.50 2.85 -2.09
N TRP A 90 2.27 3.29 -1.82
CA TRP A 90 1.48 4.03 -2.80
C TRP A 90 2.09 5.39 -3.11
N ALA A 91 2.61 6.08 -2.11
CA ALA A 91 3.32 7.34 -2.32
C ALA A 91 4.62 7.13 -3.12
N ALA A 92 5.38 6.07 -2.81
CA ALA A 92 6.59 5.68 -3.53
C ALA A 92 6.31 5.33 -5.00
N ASP A 93 5.28 4.52 -5.26
CA ASP A 93 4.84 4.23 -6.62
C ASP A 93 4.43 5.52 -7.31
N ALA A 94 3.53 6.31 -6.71
CA ALA A 94 3.02 7.54 -7.31
C ALA A 94 4.15 8.51 -7.73
N ARG A 95 5.14 8.69 -6.86
CA ARG A 95 6.21 9.68 -7.04
C ARG A 95 7.38 9.18 -7.89
N PHE A 96 7.83 7.95 -7.66
CA PHE A 96 9.06 7.38 -8.22
C PHE A 96 8.79 6.24 -9.22
N GLY A 97 7.59 5.65 -9.15
CA GLY A 97 7.24 4.48 -9.95
C GLY A 97 7.84 3.18 -9.46
N CYS A 98 8.35 3.18 -8.24
CA CYS A 98 8.83 1.99 -7.55
C CYS A 98 7.64 1.16 -7.06
N ARG A 99 7.62 -0.13 -7.43
CA ARG A 99 6.57 -1.07 -7.04
C ARG A 99 7.00 -1.96 -5.88
N THR A 100 8.30 -2.03 -5.61
CA THR A 100 8.90 -2.82 -4.53
C THR A 100 9.90 -1.99 -3.70
N LEU A 101 10.26 -2.46 -2.51
CA LEU A 101 11.36 -1.88 -1.72
C LEU A 101 12.71 -2.04 -2.44
N ALA A 102 12.87 -3.12 -3.21
CA ALA A 102 14.07 -3.32 -4.01
C ALA A 102 14.20 -2.22 -5.08
N ASP A 103 13.10 -1.83 -5.73
CA ASP A 103 13.11 -0.73 -6.70
C ASP A 103 13.53 0.59 -6.04
N LEU A 104 12.99 0.88 -4.84
CA LEU A 104 13.35 2.08 -4.08
C LEU A 104 14.84 2.10 -3.71
N GLN A 105 15.39 0.95 -3.33
CA GLN A 105 16.81 0.81 -3.01
C GLN A 105 17.68 1.01 -4.26
N VAL A 106 17.34 0.34 -5.37
CA VAL A 106 18.10 0.43 -6.63
C VAL A 106 18.10 1.86 -7.18
N GLN A 107 17.01 2.61 -6.99
CA GLN A 107 16.92 4.03 -7.37
C GLN A 107 17.53 4.99 -6.34
N GLY A 108 18.09 4.49 -5.22
CA GLY A 108 18.75 5.30 -4.20
C GLY A 108 17.81 6.09 -3.29
N HIS A 109 16.52 5.76 -3.25
CA HIS A 109 15.53 6.42 -2.38
C HIS A 109 15.58 5.93 -0.94
N ILE A 110 16.08 4.71 -0.71
CA ILE A 110 16.30 4.14 0.61
C ILE A 110 17.63 3.38 0.62
N THR A 111 18.24 3.30 1.80
CA THR A 111 19.43 2.49 2.03
C THR A 111 19.06 0.99 2.15
N ASN A 112 20.06 0.12 2.02
CA ASN A 112 19.89 -1.31 2.29
C ASN A 112 19.43 -1.56 3.73
N ALA A 113 19.99 -0.83 4.71
CA ALA A 113 19.60 -0.93 6.11
C ALA A 113 18.13 -0.55 6.34
N GLU A 114 17.65 0.52 5.71
CA GLU A 114 16.24 0.93 5.77
C GLU A 114 15.32 -0.08 5.12
N ARG A 115 15.68 -0.58 3.93
CA ARG A 115 14.94 -1.66 3.27
C ARG A 115 14.78 -2.86 4.21
N ALA A 116 15.89 -3.36 4.75
CA ALA A 116 15.88 -4.52 5.64
C ALA A 116 15.04 -4.27 6.90
N ARG A 117 15.06 -3.04 7.44
CA ARG A 117 14.21 -2.65 8.57
C ARG A 117 12.72 -2.70 8.21
N VAL A 118 12.33 -2.17 7.06
CA VAL A 118 10.94 -2.18 6.60
C VAL A 118 10.46 -3.61 6.31
N GLU A 119 11.29 -4.43 5.66
CA GLU A 119 10.98 -5.84 5.39
C GLU A 119 10.74 -6.61 6.70
N ARG A 120 11.62 -6.47 7.70
CA ARG A 120 11.45 -7.10 9.02
C ARG A 120 10.17 -6.65 9.72
N ALA A 121 9.87 -5.34 9.69
CA ALA A 121 8.66 -4.80 10.31
C ALA A 121 7.39 -5.33 9.64
N TYR A 122 7.35 -5.35 8.31
CA TYR A 122 6.23 -5.86 7.53
C TYR A 122 5.98 -7.35 7.82
N ASP A 123 7.05 -8.14 7.81
CA ASP A 123 7.01 -9.58 8.06
C ASP A 123 6.58 -9.90 9.50
N PHE A 124 7.05 -9.12 10.48
CA PHE A 124 6.58 -9.20 11.87
C PHE A 124 5.07 -8.92 11.97
N LEU A 125 4.59 -7.80 11.41
CA LEU A 125 3.17 -7.43 11.44
C LEU A 125 2.27 -8.48 10.78
N LEU A 126 2.72 -9.06 9.67
CA LEU A 126 2.01 -10.15 9.01
C LEU A 126 1.96 -11.41 9.87
N ARG A 127 3.06 -11.80 10.50
CA ARG A 127 3.09 -12.96 11.41
C ARG A 127 2.14 -12.77 12.58
N VAL A 128 2.17 -11.61 13.25
CA VAL A 128 1.25 -11.31 14.35
C VAL A 128 -0.20 -11.43 13.88
N ARG A 129 -0.53 -10.82 12.73
CA ARG A 129 -1.89 -10.86 12.18
C ARG A 129 -2.37 -12.28 11.88
N VAL A 130 -1.53 -13.12 11.28
CA VAL A 130 -1.86 -14.52 10.99
C VAL A 130 -2.06 -15.30 12.29
N SER A 131 -1.17 -15.14 13.27
CA SER A 131 -1.31 -15.79 14.58
C SER A 131 -2.59 -15.39 15.29
N LEU A 132 -2.97 -14.11 15.24
CA LEU A 132 -4.23 -13.62 15.81
C LEU A 132 -5.45 -14.27 15.12
N HIS A 133 -5.44 -14.38 13.79
CA HIS A 133 -6.53 -15.05 13.05
C HIS A 133 -6.63 -16.52 13.40
N TRP A 134 -5.48 -17.18 13.55
CA TRP A 134 -5.41 -18.59 13.92
C TRP A 134 -5.96 -18.83 15.33
N LEU A 135 -5.50 -18.07 16.32
CA LEU A 135 -5.93 -18.21 17.72
C LEU A 135 -7.41 -17.87 17.91
N ALA A 136 -7.91 -16.85 17.21
CA ALA A 136 -9.31 -16.43 17.33
C ALA A 136 -10.27 -17.27 16.46
N GLY A 137 -9.77 -18.09 15.53
CA GLY A 137 -10.59 -18.84 14.56
C GLY A 137 -11.41 -17.96 13.61
N ARG A 138 -11.16 -16.65 13.61
CA ARG A 138 -11.87 -15.64 12.81
C ARG A 138 -10.95 -14.49 12.48
N LYS A 139 -11.35 -13.68 11.51
CA LYS A 139 -10.65 -12.42 11.22
C LYS A 139 -10.70 -11.51 12.45
N THR A 140 -9.54 -11.21 13.02
CA THR A 140 -9.34 -10.23 14.08
C THR A 140 -8.07 -9.42 13.82
N GLU A 141 -8.04 -8.17 14.22
CA GLU A 141 -6.87 -7.28 14.04
C GLU A 141 -6.41 -6.73 15.40
N ARG A 142 -6.97 -7.30 16.47
CA ARG A 142 -6.75 -7.09 17.90
C ARG A 142 -6.66 -8.48 18.51
#